data_AF-A0A423UUK0-F1
#
_entry.id   AF-A0A423UUK0-F1
#
_cell.length_a   1.000
_cell.length_b   1.000
_cell.length_c   1.000
_cell.angle_alpha   90.00
_cell.angle_beta   90.00
_cell.angle_gamma   90.00
#
_symmetry.space_group_name_H-M   'P 1'
#
loop_
_entity.id
_entity.type
_entity.pdbx_description
1 polymer ?
#
loop_
_entity_poly.entity_id
_entity_poly.type
_entity_poly.pdbx_seq_one_letter_code
_entity_poly.pdbx_strand_id
1 'polypeptide(L)'
;MPTVHRKPFGRAHGQSETDLWTLDSGTGVRAEILTYGGVLHSLTMPDTAGEPGPVVRSLPALDDYTDKNPYFGAIIGRYANRIAHGRFTLDGTTHHIPANDRGHALHGGPDGFHTRIWQATGHRTDNAAVLRLTLHSPDGDMGFPGALDVTATYSLDTAGTLAVDYTAATDRPTIVNLTNHSYLNLGDDDILGHTLEVDADAYLPVDAGSIPEGPPAPVA
;
A
#
# COMPACT_ATOMS: atom_id res chain seq x y z
N MET A 1 25.32 0.98 9.46
CA MET A 1 25.24 -0.12 8.46
C MET A 1 23.83 -0.64 8.47
N PRO A 2 23.21 -0.85 7.30
CA PRO A 2 21.82 -1.30 7.24
C PRO A 2 21.61 -2.69 7.83
N THR A 3 20.45 -2.90 8.45
CA THR A 3 20.03 -4.20 8.99
C THR A 3 18.60 -4.54 8.63
N VAL A 4 18.29 -5.84 8.62
CA VAL A 4 16.94 -6.38 8.42
C VAL A 4 16.64 -7.33 9.56
N HIS A 5 15.52 -7.11 10.25
CA HIS A 5 15.05 -7.96 11.34
C HIS A 5 13.62 -8.40 11.10
N ARG A 6 13.24 -9.54 11.68
CA ARG A 6 11.89 -10.10 11.60
C ARG A 6 11.45 -10.57 12.97
N LYS A 7 10.20 -10.29 13.32
CA LYS A 7 9.52 -10.89 14.48
C LYS A 7 8.07 -11.23 14.13
N PRO A 8 7.44 -12.21 14.79
CA PRO A 8 6.00 -12.41 14.70
C PRO A 8 5.24 -11.17 15.15
N PHE A 9 4.09 -10.88 14.53
CA PHE A 9 3.22 -9.75 14.88
C PHE A 9 1.83 -10.18 15.36
N GLY A 10 1.30 -11.27 14.81
CA GLY A 10 -0.02 -11.81 15.19
C GLY A 10 -0.52 -12.87 14.22
N ARG A 11 -1.77 -13.30 14.38
CA ARG A 11 -2.42 -14.27 13.48
C ARG A 11 -3.62 -13.65 12.78
N ALA A 12 -3.58 -13.56 11.46
CA ALA A 12 -4.71 -13.09 10.67
C ALA A 12 -5.67 -14.26 10.39
N HIS A 13 -6.96 -13.93 10.21
CA HIS A 13 -8.00 -14.91 9.87
C HIS A 13 -8.08 -16.09 10.87
N GLY A 14 -7.71 -15.82 12.13
CA GLY A 14 -7.71 -16.78 13.24
C GLY A 14 -6.64 -17.87 13.22
N GLN A 15 -5.84 -18.00 12.15
CA GLN A 15 -4.92 -19.15 12.02
C GLN A 15 -3.56 -18.85 11.38
N SER A 16 -3.47 -17.88 10.47
CA SER A 16 -2.26 -17.66 9.68
C SER A 16 -1.32 -16.67 10.35
N GLU A 17 -0.09 -17.08 10.64
CA GLU A 17 0.92 -16.20 11.24
C GLU A 17 1.33 -15.07 10.29
N THR A 18 1.58 -13.91 10.87
CA THR A 18 2.05 -12.70 10.20
C THR A 18 3.31 -12.21 10.89
N ASP A 19 4.20 -11.62 10.11
CA ASP A 19 5.48 -11.11 10.58
C ASP A 19 5.54 -9.58 10.43
N LEU A 20 6.27 -8.93 11.33
CA LEU A 20 6.75 -7.56 11.18
C LEU A 20 8.24 -7.60 10.80
N TRP A 21 8.56 -6.98 9.69
CA TRP A 21 9.91 -6.81 9.17
C TRP A 21 10.41 -5.40 9.42
N THR A 22 11.54 -5.26 10.09
CA THR A 22 12.18 -3.97 10.36
C THR A 22 13.36 -3.79 9.40
N LEU A 23 13.31 -2.72 8.62
CA LEU A 23 14.43 -2.20 7.82
C LEU A 23 15.04 -1.03 8.60
N ASP A 24 16.33 -1.11 8.91
CA ASP A 24 17.07 -0.05 9.59
C ASP A 24 18.18 0.46 8.67
N SER A 25 18.19 1.76 8.39
CA SER A 25 19.24 2.42 7.60
C SER A 25 20.60 2.44 8.32
N GLY A 26 20.59 2.36 9.65
CA GLY A 26 21.73 2.64 10.52
C GLY A 26 22.05 4.14 10.66
N THR A 27 21.17 5.04 10.20
CA THR A 27 21.31 6.50 10.30
C THR A 27 20.19 7.17 11.11
N GLY A 28 19.36 6.37 11.80
CA GLY A 28 18.22 6.84 12.59
C GLY A 28 16.87 6.73 11.89
N VAL A 29 16.86 6.47 10.57
CA VAL A 29 15.63 6.15 9.83
C VAL A 29 15.35 4.65 9.88
N ARG A 30 14.12 4.28 10.23
CA ARG A 30 13.67 2.88 10.35
C ARG A 30 12.27 2.71 9.79
N ALA A 31 12.04 1.66 9.02
CA ALA A 31 10.73 1.26 8.52
C ALA A 31 10.33 -0.10 9.07
N GLU A 32 9.07 -0.28 9.43
CA GLU A 32 8.50 -1.55 9.85
C GLU A 32 7.33 -1.93 8.95
N ILE A 33 7.40 -3.12 8.33
CA ILE A 33 6.47 -3.57 7.31
C ILE A 33 5.86 -4.92 7.71
N LEU A 34 4.53 -5.02 7.70
CA LEU A 34 3.81 -6.27 7.96
C LEU A 34 3.70 -7.14 6.70
N THR A 35 3.75 -8.45 6.88
CA THR A 35 3.38 -9.39 5.80
C THR A 35 1.89 -9.35 5.51
N TYR A 36 1.05 -9.02 6.48
CA TYR A 36 -0.36 -8.74 6.26
C TYR A 36 -0.54 -7.41 5.52
N GLY A 37 -1.21 -7.47 4.37
CA GLY A 37 -1.48 -6.32 3.49
C GLY A 37 -0.23 -5.64 2.93
N GLY A 38 0.98 -6.13 3.20
CA GLY A 38 2.22 -5.41 2.93
C GLY A 38 2.29 -4.05 3.63
N VAL A 39 1.64 -3.93 4.79
CA VAL A 39 1.40 -2.65 5.48
C VAL A 39 2.70 -2.00 5.94
N LEU A 40 2.95 -0.74 5.57
CA LEU A 40 3.94 0.09 6.23
C LEU A 40 3.39 0.50 7.61
N HIS A 41 3.72 -0.29 8.62
CA HIS A 41 3.23 -0.14 9.99
C HIS A 41 3.91 1.01 10.73
N SER A 42 5.19 1.23 10.50
CA SER A 42 5.92 2.37 11.08
C SER A 42 6.98 2.88 10.11
N LEU A 43 7.19 4.19 10.14
CA LEU A 43 8.33 4.87 9.55
C LEU A 43 8.78 5.88 10.59
N THR A 44 9.96 5.66 11.16
CA THR A 44 10.57 6.55 12.16
C THR A 44 11.70 7.31 11.50
N MET A 45 11.76 8.62 11.74
CA MET A 45 12.85 9.48 11.28
C MET A 45 13.20 10.54 12.34
N PRO A 46 14.47 11.01 12.39
CA PRO A 46 14.87 12.06 13.31
C PRO A 46 14.25 13.42 12.92
N ASP A 47 13.84 14.18 13.93
CA ASP A 47 13.45 15.58 13.78
C ASP A 47 14.67 16.53 13.66
N THR A 48 14.44 17.84 13.71
CA THR A 48 15.52 18.84 13.64
C THR A 48 16.46 18.84 14.86
N ALA A 49 16.04 18.26 15.98
CA ALA A 49 16.86 18.05 17.17
C ALA A 49 17.59 16.70 17.15
N GLY A 50 17.30 15.84 16.16
CA GLY A 50 17.84 14.49 16.05
C GLY A 50 17.01 13.43 16.79
N GLU A 51 15.86 13.80 17.35
CA GLU A 51 15.00 12.89 18.11
C GLU A 51 14.11 12.08 17.15
N PRO A 52 14.12 10.73 17.23
CA PRO A 52 13.35 9.89 16.32
C PRO A 52 11.85 9.92 16.65
N GLY A 53 11.01 10.20 15.64
CA GLY A 53 9.55 10.20 15.75
C GLY A 53 8.87 9.38 14.64
N PRO A 54 7.72 8.73 14.91
CA PRO A 54 6.94 8.06 13.87
C PRO A 54 6.24 9.09 12.98
N VAL A 55 6.30 8.90 11.66
CA VAL A 55 5.69 9.81 10.69
C VAL A 55 4.53 9.22 9.90
N VAL A 56 4.13 7.98 10.20
CA VAL A 56 2.96 7.33 9.61
C VAL A 56 1.95 6.97 10.70
N ARG A 57 0.66 7.04 10.37
CA ARG A 57 -0.41 6.56 11.23
C ARG A 57 -0.48 5.03 11.17
N SER A 58 -0.54 4.41 12.34
CA SER A 58 -0.54 2.96 12.52
C SER A 58 -1.65 2.52 13.47
N LEU A 59 -1.95 1.22 13.48
CA LEU A 59 -2.89 0.59 14.39
C LEU A 59 -2.11 -0.28 15.40
N PRO A 60 -2.59 -0.42 16.64
CA PRO A 60 -1.79 -1.01 17.71
C PRO A 60 -1.64 -2.53 17.61
N ALA A 61 -2.61 -3.25 17.05
CA ALA A 61 -2.58 -4.71 16.91
C ALA A 61 -2.99 -5.19 15.52
N LEU A 62 -2.68 -6.45 15.21
CA LEU A 62 -3.08 -7.07 13.95
C LEU A 62 -4.61 -7.11 13.78
N ASP A 63 -5.34 -7.34 14.86
CA ASP A 63 -6.80 -7.43 14.82
C ASP A 63 -7.42 -6.12 14.30
N ASP A 64 -6.85 -4.97 14.68
CA ASP A 64 -7.28 -3.65 14.17
C ASP A 64 -7.04 -3.50 12.66
N TYR A 65 -5.98 -4.11 12.13
CA TYR A 65 -5.71 -4.14 10.69
C TYR A 65 -6.63 -5.11 9.93
N THR A 66 -7.05 -6.20 10.56
CA THR A 66 -8.00 -7.16 9.97
C THR A 66 -9.45 -6.69 10.07
N ASP A 67 -9.74 -5.84 11.06
CA ASP A 67 -11.01 -5.14 11.21
C ASP A 67 -11.13 -3.98 10.21
N LYS A 68 -12.34 -3.42 10.10
CA LYS A 68 -12.63 -2.34 9.18
C LYS A 68 -11.81 -1.08 9.54
N ASN A 69 -10.87 -0.74 8.68
CA ASN A 69 -10.04 0.46 8.77
C ASN A 69 -9.88 1.11 7.37
N PRO A 70 -9.46 2.38 7.27
CA PRO A 70 -9.31 3.10 6.00
C PRO A 70 -7.99 2.75 5.28
N TYR A 71 -7.61 1.47 5.28
CA TYR A 71 -6.43 0.91 4.59
C TYR A 71 -5.08 1.39 5.11
N PHE A 72 -4.92 1.65 6.40
CA PHE A 72 -3.71 2.26 6.97
C PHE A 72 -2.42 1.55 6.52
N GLY A 73 -1.61 2.23 5.70
CA GLY A 73 -0.29 1.78 5.26
C GLY A 73 -0.27 0.60 4.29
N ALA A 74 -1.44 0.07 3.90
CA ALA A 74 -1.54 -1.16 3.12
C ALA A 74 -1.12 -0.99 1.65
N ILE A 75 -0.62 -2.07 1.06
CA ILE A 75 -0.53 -2.19 -0.40
C ILE A 75 -1.93 -2.38 -0.96
N ILE A 76 -2.30 -1.51 -1.89
CA ILE A 76 -3.58 -1.54 -2.57
C ILE A 76 -3.44 -2.22 -3.93
N GLY A 77 -4.36 -3.13 -4.22
CA GLY A 77 -4.49 -3.78 -5.51
C GLY A 77 -5.67 -4.78 -5.52
N ARG A 78 -6.05 -5.33 -6.68
CA ARG A 78 -5.37 -5.24 -7.98
C ARG A 78 -5.48 -3.86 -8.66
N TYR A 79 -6.51 -3.09 -8.33
CA TYR A 79 -6.72 -1.73 -8.86
C TYR A 79 -6.98 -0.74 -7.72
N ALA A 80 -6.08 0.23 -7.56
CA ALA A 80 -6.21 1.31 -6.61
C ALA A 80 -7.26 2.34 -7.04
N ASN A 81 -7.92 2.93 -6.05
CA ASN A 81 -9.04 3.86 -6.21
C ASN A 81 -10.31 3.14 -6.75
N ARG A 82 -11.22 3.89 -7.37
CA ARG A 82 -12.57 3.42 -7.70
C ARG A 82 -12.69 2.94 -9.14
N ILE A 83 -13.51 1.90 -9.32
CA ILE A 83 -14.07 1.49 -10.61
C ILE A 83 -15.57 1.75 -10.55
N ALA A 84 -16.06 2.62 -11.43
CA ALA A 84 -17.47 3.00 -11.49
C ALA A 84 -18.37 1.76 -11.62
N HIS A 85 -19.33 1.65 -10.71
CA HIS A 85 -20.26 0.52 -10.58
C HIS A 85 -19.59 -0.87 -10.45
N GLY A 86 -18.29 -0.89 -10.11
CA GLY A 86 -17.50 -2.12 -10.08
C GLY A 86 -17.46 -2.82 -11.44
N ARG A 87 -17.51 -2.07 -12.56
CA ARG A 87 -17.61 -2.66 -13.89
C ARG A 87 -16.62 -2.03 -14.85
N PHE A 88 -15.93 -2.87 -15.62
CA PHE A 88 -15.11 -2.42 -16.74
C PHE A 88 -15.22 -3.42 -17.90
N THR A 89 -14.89 -2.96 -19.10
CA THR A 89 -14.86 -3.80 -20.30
C THR A 89 -13.42 -3.91 -20.78
N LEU A 90 -12.96 -5.14 -21.02
CA LEU A 90 -11.65 -5.45 -21.57
C LEU A 90 -11.82 -6.47 -22.70
N ASP A 91 -11.27 -6.18 -23.87
CA ASP A 91 -11.36 -7.02 -25.07
C ASP A 91 -12.80 -7.49 -25.40
N GLY A 92 -13.76 -6.58 -25.23
CA GLY A 92 -15.19 -6.84 -25.48
C GLY A 92 -15.91 -7.63 -24.39
N THR A 93 -15.21 -8.10 -23.36
CA THR A 93 -15.80 -8.80 -22.21
C THR A 93 -16.00 -7.84 -21.04
N THR A 94 -17.19 -7.89 -20.43
CA THR A 94 -17.49 -7.09 -19.24
C THR A 94 -17.15 -7.87 -17.98
N HIS A 95 -16.32 -7.27 -17.13
CA HIS A 95 -15.91 -7.81 -15.84
C HIS A 95 -16.59 -7.05 -14.70
N HIS A 96 -16.85 -7.77 -13.61
CA HIS A 96 -17.56 -7.25 -12.44
C HIS A 96 -16.71 -7.47 -11.19
N ILE A 97 -16.38 -6.38 -10.51
CA ILE A 97 -15.71 -6.34 -9.20
C ILE A 97 -16.78 -6.01 -8.14
N PRO A 98 -16.84 -6.73 -7.01
CA PRO A 98 -17.82 -6.43 -5.97
C PRO A 98 -17.75 -4.98 -5.49
N ALA A 99 -18.91 -4.31 -5.49
CA ALA A 99 -19.01 -2.96 -4.97
C ALA A 99 -18.93 -2.95 -3.44
N ASN A 100 -18.02 -2.15 -2.89
CA ASN A 100 -17.73 -2.04 -1.46
C ASN A 100 -17.72 -0.60 -0.94
N ASP A 101 -17.84 0.39 -1.82
CA ASP A 101 -17.93 1.80 -1.43
C ASP A 101 -18.87 2.56 -2.36
N ARG A 102 -19.94 3.18 -1.81
CA ARG A 102 -20.88 4.06 -2.53
C ARG A 102 -21.45 3.49 -3.85
N GLY A 103 -21.59 2.17 -3.95
CA GLY A 103 -22.07 1.52 -5.18
C GLY A 103 -21.01 1.35 -6.27
N HIS A 104 -19.73 1.49 -5.92
CA HIS A 104 -18.56 1.30 -6.77
C HIS A 104 -17.62 0.27 -6.13
N ALA A 105 -16.73 -0.31 -6.94
CA ALA A 105 -15.61 -1.07 -6.40
C ALA A 105 -14.49 -0.11 -6.02
N LEU A 106 -13.90 -0.30 -4.86
CA LEU A 106 -12.83 0.53 -4.30
C LEU A 106 -11.67 -0.37 -3.88
N HIS A 107 -10.45 0.01 -4.27
CA HIS A 107 -9.20 -0.57 -3.77
C HIS A 107 -9.10 -2.10 -3.96
N GLY A 108 -9.54 -2.58 -5.12
CA GLY A 108 -9.51 -4.00 -5.49
C GLY A 108 -10.69 -4.82 -4.98
N GLY A 109 -11.66 -4.21 -4.29
CA GLY A 109 -12.83 -4.89 -3.73
C GLY A 109 -12.65 -5.28 -2.26
N PRO A 110 -13.66 -5.94 -1.64
CA PRO A 110 -13.67 -6.25 -0.21
C PRO A 110 -12.52 -7.16 0.25
N ASP A 111 -12.05 -8.08 -0.59
CA ASP A 111 -10.90 -8.94 -0.30
C ASP A 111 -9.67 -8.61 -1.16
N GLY A 112 -9.42 -7.31 -1.38
CA GLY A 112 -8.27 -6.82 -2.13
C GLY A 112 -6.91 -7.14 -1.47
N PHE A 113 -5.82 -6.70 -2.09
CA PHE A 113 -4.45 -7.07 -1.66
C PHE A 113 -4.10 -6.63 -0.23
N HIS A 114 -4.78 -5.63 0.30
CA HIS A 114 -4.64 -5.13 1.65
C HIS A 114 -5.06 -6.16 2.73
N THR A 115 -5.86 -7.18 2.40
CA THR A 115 -6.28 -8.24 3.35
C THR A 115 -5.47 -9.54 3.23
N ARG A 116 -4.54 -9.59 2.28
CA ARG A 116 -3.76 -10.79 1.95
C ARG A 116 -2.48 -10.86 2.79
N ILE A 117 -2.04 -12.08 3.10
CA ILE A 117 -0.71 -12.32 3.68
C ILE A 117 0.27 -12.53 2.53
N TRP A 118 1.25 -11.64 2.44
CA TRP A 118 2.31 -11.67 1.44
C TRP A 118 3.43 -12.59 1.89
N GLN A 119 4.02 -13.33 0.95
CA GLN A 119 5.27 -14.03 1.20
C GLN A 119 6.42 -13.03 1.24
N ALA A 120 7.36 -13.20 2.18
CA ALA A 120 8.39 -12.21 2.44
C ALA A 120 9.80 -12.81 2.46
N THR A 121 10.74 -12.14 1.79
CA THR A 121 12.18 -12.40 1.91
C THR A 121 12.92 -11.09 2.09
N GLY A 122 13.78 -11.02 3.11
CA GLY A 122 14.57 -9.82 3.41
C GLY A 122 16.06 -10.08 3.34
N HIS A 123 16.82 -9.08 2.91
CA HIS A 123 18.27 -9.11 2.87
C HIS A 123 18.84 -7.69 2.99
N ARG A 124 20.15 -7.56 3.19
CA ARG A 124 20.84 -6.28 3.15
C ARG A 124 21.89 -6.27 2.06
N THR A 125 22.20 -5.08 1.57
CA THR A 125 23.39 -4.78 0.78
C THR A 125 24.32 -3.90 1.63
N ASP A 126 25.42 -3.42 1.04
CA ASP A 126 26.31 -2.48 1.73
C ASP A 126 25.61 -1.14 2.03
N ASN A 127 24.63 -0.75 1.20
CA ASN A 127 24.01 0.57 1.21
C ASN A 127 22.50 0.56 1.48
N ALA A 128 21.84 -0.60 1.57
CA ALA A 128 20.40 -0.66 1.83
C ALA A 128 19.95 -1.92 2.60
N ALA A 129 18.85 -1.78 3.33
CA ALA A 129 18.04 -2.86 3.87
C ALA A 129 16.85 -3.09 2.91
N VAL A 130 16.60 -4.33 2.50
CA VAL A 130 15.63 -4.65 1.44
C VAL A 130 14.67 -5.75 1.90
N LEU A 131 13.38 -5.53 1.67
CA LEU A 131 12.29 -6.48 1.88
C LEU A 131 11.52 -6.69 0.58
N ARG A 132 11.49 -7.92 0.09
CA ARG A 132 10.66 -8.33 -1.04
C ARG A 132 9.41 -9.03 -0.54
N LEU A 133 8.25 -8.52 -0.93
CA LEU A 133 6.94 -9.13 -0.72
C LEU A 133 6.40 -9.68 -2.03
N THR A 134 5.84 -10.89 -2.02
CA THR A 134 5.16 -11.47 -3.18
C THR A 134 3.76 -11.98 -2.88
N LEU A 135 2.87 -11.81 -3.85
CA LEU A 135 1.50 -12.27 -3.82
C LEU A 135 1.11 -12.85 -5.18
N HIS A 136 0.48 -14.02 -5.16
CA HIS A 136 -0.19 -14.59 -6.33
C HIS A 136 -1.69 -14.31 -6.21
N SER A 137 -2.24 -13.59 -7.19
CA SER A 137 -3.67 -13.31 -7.31
C SER A 137 -4.22 -14.13 -8.49
N PRO A 138 -5.03 -15.18 -8.24
CA PRO A 138 -5.45 -16.10 -9.31
C PRO A 138 -6.37 -15.41 -10.34
N ASP A 139 -6.57 -16.07 -11.47
CA ASP A 139 -7.60 -15.68 -12.44
C ASP A 139 -8.98 -15.64 -11.77
N GLY A 140 -9.70 -14.53 -11.97
CA GLY A 140 -11.01 -14.29 -11.37
C GLY A 140 -10.96 -13.78 -9.92
N ASP A 141 -9.78 -13.55 -9.32
CA ASP A 141 -9.67 -12.95 -7.98
C ASP A 141 -10.37 -11.60 -7.95
N MET A 142 -11.35 -11.46 -7.06
CA MET A 142 -12.28 -10.32 -6.98
C MET A 142 -13.02 -9.97 -8.28
N GLY A 143 -13.01 -10.84 -9.29
CA GLY A 143 -13.59 -10.63 -10.61
C GLY A 143 -12.63 -10.07 -11.67
N PHE A 144 -11.36 -9.86 -11.34
CA PHE A 144 -10.34 -9.47 -12.32
C PHE A 144 -9.89 -10.67 -13.17
N PRO A 145 -9.81 -10.54 -14.51
CA PRO A 145 -9.29 -11.62 -15.35
C PRO A 145 -7.77 -11.76 -15.18
N GLY A 146 -7.27 -12.97 -15.37
CA GLY A 146 -5.85 -13.27 -15.39
C GLY A 146 -5.24 -13.54 -14.05
N ALA A 147 -4.40 -14.57 -13.98
CA ALA A 147 -3.52 -14.76 -12.84
C ALA A 147 -2.45 -13.67 -12.86
N LEU A 148 -2.24 -13.01 -11.73
CA LEU A 148 -1.28 -11.92 -11.56
C LEU A 148 -0.30 -12.25 -10.43
N ASP A 149 0.97 -12.39 -10.79
CA ASP A 149 2.08 -12.48 -9.84
C ASP A 149 2.61 -11.08 -9.56
N VAL A 150 2.55 -10.65 -8.30
CA VAL A 150 2.95 -9.31 -7.88
C VAL A 150 4.13 -9.40 -6.93
N THR A 151 5.10 -8.51 -7.14
CA THR A 151 6.22 -8.25 -6.24
C THR A 151 6.18 -6.79 -5.81
N ALA A 152 6.22 -6.53 -4.51
CA ALA A 152 6.49 -5.22 -3.94
C ALA A 152 7.83 -5.27 -3.19
N THR A 153 8.77 -4.40 -3.53
CA THR A 153 10.10 -4.36 -2.91
C THR A 153 10.25 -3.06 -2.14
N TYR A 154 10.33 -3.15 -0.81
CA TYR A 154 10.70 -2.04 0.05
C TYR A 154 12.22 -1.99 0.19
N SER A 155 12.83 -0.84 -0.07
CA SER A 155 14.27 -0.63 0.11
C SER A 155 14.50 0.62 0.94
N LEU A 156 15.24 0.50 2.05
CA LEU A 156 15.67 1.62 2.87
C LEU A 156 17.17 1.78 2.76
N ASP A 157 17.61 2.86 2.12
CA ASP A 157 19.04 3.15 1.94
C ASP A 157 19.66 3.88 3.14
N THR A 158 20.98 4.04 3.13
CA THR A 158 21.73 4.78 4.16
C THR A 158 21.49 6.30 4.13
N ALA A 159 20.91 6.85 3.05
CA ALA A 159 20.49 8.24 2.99
C ALA A 159 19.15 8.48 3.69
N GLY A 160 18.44 7.41 4.08
CA GLY A 160 17.13 7.48 4.71
C GLY A 160 15.96 7.44 3.72
N THR A 161 16.22 7.13 2.45
CA THR A 161 15.19 6.99 1.43
C THR A 161 14.51 5.65 1.56
N LEU A 162 13.19 5.64 1.83
CA LEU A 162 12.35 4.45 1.70
C LEU A 162 11.71 4.43 0.30
N ALA A 163 12.15 3.50 -0.54
CA ALA A 163 11.56 3.24 -1.86
C ALA A 163 10.63 2.03 -1.82
N VAL A 164 9.59 2.05 -2.66
CA VAL A 164 8.68 0.92 -2.89
C VAL A 164 8.53 0.70 -4.39
N ASP A 165 9.08 -0.42 -4.87
CA ASP A 165 9.01 -0.81 -6.29
C ASP A 165 7.96 -1.90 -6.50
N TYR A 166 7.07 -1.70 -7.47
CA TYR A 166 6.05 -2.69 -7.85
C TYR A 166 6.37 -3.30 -9.21
N THR A 167 6.41 -4.63 -9.26
CA THR A 167 6.47 -5.41 -10.50
C THR A 167 5.31 -6.38 -10.53
N ALA A 168 4.63 -6.50 -11.66
CA ALA A 168 3.56 -7.47 -11.84
C ALA A 168 3.68 -8.18 -13.21
N ALA A 169 3.36 -9.47 -13.24
CA ALA A 169 3.29 -10.27 -14.46
C ALA A 169 1.94 -11.00 -14.50
N THR A 170 1.32 -11.06 -15.68
CA THR A 170 -0.01 -11.66 -15.88
C THR A 170 0.01 -12.72 -16.98
N ASP A 171 -0.86 -13.74 -16.86
CA ASP A 171 -1.01 -14.80 -17.87
C ASP A 171 -1.93 -14.40 -19.04
N ARG A 172 -2.70 -13.32 -18.89
CA ARG A 172 -3.62 -12.75 -19.89
C ARG A 172 -3.89 -11.26 -19.63
N PRO A 173 -4.50 -10.52 -20.58
CA PRO A 173 -4.86 -9.13 -20.37
C PRO A 173 -5.66 -8.90 -19.09
N THR A 174 -5.26 -7.90 -18.31
CA THR A 174 -5.93 -7.45 -17.08
C THR A 174 -5.65 -5.97 -16.84
N ILE A 175 -6.37 -5.36 -15.89
CA ILE A 175 -6.05 -4.02 -15.40
C ILE A 175 -5.28 -4.12 -14.08
N VAL A 176 -4.25 -3.29 -13.92
CA VAL A 176 -3.43 -3.24 -12.71
C VAL A 176 -3.10 -1.79 -12.37
N ASN A 177 -3.30 -1.42 -11.10
CA ASN A 177 -2.92 -0.12 -10.55
C ASN A 177 -2.61 -0.33 -9.07
N LEU A 178 -1.32 -0.23 -8.69
CA LEU A 178 -0.84 -0.55 -7.35
C LEU A 178 -0.33 0.72 -6.66
N THR A 179 -0.54 0.80 -5.35
CA THR A 179 -0.02 1.90 -4.52
C THR A 179 0.13 1.46 -3.07
N ASN A 180 0.73 2.31 -2.24
CA ASN A 180 0.75 2.17 -0.79
C ASN A 180 -0.15 3.26 -0.16
N HIS A 181 -0.97 2.90 0.82
CA HIS A 181 -1.97 3.78 1.43
C HIS A 181 -1.54 4.31 2.82
N SER A 182 -0.26 4.67 2.97
CA SER A 182 0.24 5.34 4.18
C SER A 182 -0.37 6.73 4.37
N TYR A 183 -0.71 7.03 5.62
CA TYR A 183 -1.14 8.35 6.06
C TYR A 183 -0.03 8.98 6.86
N LEU A 184 0.48 10.11 6.39
CA LEU A 184 1.60 10.79 7.04
C LEU A 184 1.13 11.85 8.03
N ASN A 185 1.88 11.99 9.12
CA ASN A 185 1.86 13.16 9.99
C ASN A 185 3.30 13.38 10.45
N LEU A 186 3.82 14.60 10.29
CA LEU A 186 5.25 14.92 10.43
C LEU A 186 5.60 15.47 11.83
N GLY A 187 4.71 15.30 12.82
CA GLY A 187 4.97 15.68 14.21
C GLY A 187 3.99 16.68 14.82
N ASP A 188 2.86 16.96 14.17
CA ASP A 188 1.83 17.88 14.66
C ASP A 188 0.59 17.13 15.17
N ASP A 189 -0.30 17.81 15.91
CA ASP A 189 -1.55 17.22 16.40
C ASP A 189 -2.45 16.76 15.23
N ASP A 190 -2.53 17.56 14.17
CA ASP A 190 -3.23 17.30 12.91
C ASP A 190 -2.33 17.61 11.70
N ILE A 191 -2.90 17.59 10.49
CA ILE A 191 -2.15 17.90 9.25
C ILE A 191 -2.40 19.33 8.74
N LEU A 192 -3.18 20.15 9.45
CA LEU A 192 -3.60 21.48 8.98
C LEU A 192 -2.44 22.49 9.04
N GLY A 193 -1.42 22.22 9.85
CA GLY A 193 -0.17 22.98 9.90
C GLY A 193 0.83 22.64 8.80
N HIS A 194 0.61 21.54 8.06
CA HIS A 194 1.54 21.07 7.05
C HIS A 194 1.57 22.01 5.84
N THR A 195 2.77 22.23 5.31
CA THR A 195 2.94 22.85 3.98
C THR A 195 2.97 21.75 2.93
N LEU A 196 2.10 21.84 1.94
CA LEU A 196 1.99 20.90 0.83
C LEU A 196 2.29 21.62 -0.49
N GLU A 197 3.19 21.04 -1.28
CA GLU A 197 3.42 21.39 -2.67
C GLU A 197 3.17 20.14 -3.53
N VAL A 198 2.41 20.28 -4.61
CA VAL A 198 2.15 19.20 -5.57
C VAL A 198 2.48 19.75 -6.96
N ASP A 199 3.52 19.21 -7.57
CA ASP A 199 3.95 19.58 -8.93
C ASP A 199 3.05 18.92 -9.98
N ALA A 200 1.88 19.52 -10.21
CA ALA A 200 0.89 19.06 -11.18
C ALA A 200 0.18 20.25 -11.81
N ASP A 201 0.00 20.23 -13.14
CA ASP A 201 -0.72 21.27 -13.89
C ASP A 201 -2.24 21.04 -13.96
N ALA A 202 -2.72 19.85 -13.54
CA ALA A 202 -4.13 19.47 -13.62
C ALA A 202 -4.55 18.49 -12.50
N TYR A 203 -5.85 18.47 -12.21
CA TYR A 203 -6.50 17.55 -11.28
C TYR A 203 -7.71 16.86 -11.94
N LEU A 204 -8.25 15.83 -11.27
CA LEU A 204 -9.47 15.15 -11.72
C LEU A 204 -10.65 15.60 -10.85
N PRO A 205 -11.57 16.46 -11.35
CA PRO A 205 -12.85 16.71 -10.69
C PRO A 205 -13.64 15.41 -10.55
N VAL A 206 -14.32 15.24 -9.43
CA VAL A 206 -15.08 14.02 -9.14
C VAL A 206 -16.52 14.34 -8.76
N ASP A 207 -17.41 13.42 -9.09
CA ASP A 207 -18.82 13.47 -8.70
C ASP A 207 -19.01 13.14 -7.20
N ALA A 208 -20.27 13.12 -6.74
CA ALA A 208 -20.61 12.74 -5.35
C ALA A 208 -20.25 11.28 -5.01
N GLY A 209 -20.11 10.40 -6.01
CA GLY A 209 -19.61 9.04 -5.88
C GLY A 209 -18.08 8.96 -5.81
N SER A 210 -17.39 10.09 -5.94
CA SER A 210 -15.94 10.20 -6.07
C SER A 210 -15.39 9.48 -7.32
N ILE A 211 -16.15 9.51 -8.42
CA ILE A 211 -15.73 9.06 -9.75
C ILE A 211 -15.33 10.29 -10.58
N PRO A 212 -14.21 10.24 -11.34
CA PRO A 212 -13.85 11.32 -12.25
C PRO A 212 -14.96 11.66 -13.24
N GLU A 213 -15.36 12.93 -13.31
CA GLU A 213 -16.46 13.39 -14.18
C GLU A 213 -16.07 13.46 -15.67
N GLY A 214 -14.78 13.43 -15.97
CA GLY A 214 -14.27 13.57 -17.33
C GLY A 214 -12.75 13.72 -17.39
N PRO A 215 -12.22 14.43 -18.41
CA PRO A 215 -10.78 14.66 -18.53
C PRO A 215 -10.23 15.55 -17.40
N PRO A 216 -8.91 15.54 -17.16
CA PRO A 216 -8.28 16.44 -16.19
C PRO A 216 -8.61 17.92 -16.44
N ALA A 217 -8.83 18.67 -15.36
CA ALA A 217 -9.03 20.12 -15.35
C ALA A 217 -7.76 20.81 -14.84
N PRO A 218 -7.39 22.01 -15.35
CA PRO A 218 -6.19 22.71 -14.90
C PRO A 218 -6.27 23.12 -13.43
N VAL A 219 -5.14 23.13 -12.72
CA VAL A 219 -5.05 23.68 -11.36
C VAL A 219 -4.85 25.20 -11.40
N ALA A 220 -5.96 25.95 -11.45
CA ALA A 220 -6.00 27.42 -11.45
C ALA A 220 -5.27 28.14 -12.62
#